data_AF-A0A6G3UBS7-F1
#
_entry.id   AF-A0A6G3UBS7-F1
#
_cell.length_a   1.000
_cell.length_b   1.000
_cell.length_c   1.000
_cell.angle_alpha   90.00
_cell.angle_beta   90.00
_cell.angle_gamma   90.00
#
_symmetry.space_group_name_H-M   'P 1'
#
loop_
_entity.id
_entity.type
_entity.pdbx_description
1 polymer ?
#
loop_
_entity_poly.entity_id
_entity_poly.type
_entity_poly.pdbx_seq_one_letter_code
_entity_poly.pdbx_strand_id
1 'polypeptide(L)'
;MYRERASRLPGAALWTNTLTGDTNSGRVLPDGCMDLLWHEGRLLVAGPDTRAHLTGGEPSTWAGLRFGPGTAPALLGVPAHELRDRRVDLTD
;
A
#
# COMPACT_ATOMS: atom_id res chain seq x y z
N MET A 1 13.53 -5.43 4.21
CA MET A 1 12.97 -6.25 5.30
C MET A 1 11.55 -5.77 5.61
N TYR A 2 10.57 -6.68 5.58
CA TYR A 2 9.17 -6.42 5.92
C TYR A 2 8.93 -6.54 7.43
N ARG A 3 8.10 -5.64 7.99
CA ARG A 3 7.59 -5.70 9.37
C ARG A 3 6.16 -5.17 9.41
N GLU A 4 5.34 -5.71 10.28
CA GLU A 4 3.93 -5.30 10.47
C GLU A 4 3.61 -5.18 11.96
N ARG A 5 2.73 -4.23 12.30
CA ARG A 5 2.21 -4.03 13.66
C ARG A 5 0.81 -3.41 13.63
N ALA A 6 0.10 -3.50 14.75
CA ALA A 6 -1.17 -2.80 14.92
C ALA A 6 -0.99 -1.29 14.70
N SER A 7 -1.88 -0.68 13.92
CA SER A 7 -1.92 0.77 13.75
C SER A 7 -2.71 1.44 14.89
N ARG A 8 -2.63 2.77 14.98
CA ARG A 8 -3.49 3.55 15.88
C ARG A 8 -4.91 3.74 15.33
N LEU A 9 -5.13 3.43 14.05
CA LEU A 9 -6.44 3.47 13.41
C LEU A 9 -7.09 2.09 13.53
N PRO A 10 -8.25 1.96 14.21
CA PRO A 10 -8.96 0.69 14.28
C PRO A 10 -9.28 0.15 12.88
N GLY A 11 -9.12 -1.16 12.71
CA GLY A 11 -9.35 -1.82 11.42
C GLY A 11 -8.26 -1.55 10.37
N ALA A 12 -7.07 -1.11 10.79
CA ALA A 12 -5.92 -1.00 9.90
C ALA A 12 -4.61 -1.47 10.54
N ALA A 13 -3.72 -2.04 9.74
CA ALA A 13 -2.38 -2.48 10.12
C ALA A 13 -1.32 -1.55 9.54
N LEU A 14 -0.27 -1.25 10.31
CA LEU A 14 0.87 -0.50 9.83
C LEU A 14 1.98 -1.47 9.45
N TRP A 15 2.43 -1.40 8.21
CA TRP A 15 3.58 -2.16 7.74
C TRP A 15 4.71 -1.22 7.29
N THR A 16 5.93 -1.75 7.33
CA THR A 16 7.13 -1.09 6.79
C THR A 16 7.93 -2.10 5.98
N ASN A 17 8.43 -1.70 4.82
CA ASN A 17 9.30 -2.54 4.01
C ASN A 17 10.49 -1.73 3.47
N THR A 18 11.71 -2.14 3.83
CA THR A 18 12.94 -1.61 3.24
C THR A 18 13.38 -2.47 2.07
N LEU A 19 13.40 -1.92 0.87
CA LEU A 19 13.98 -2.54 -0.31
C LEU A 19 15.50 -2.35 -0.28
N THR A 20 16.26 -3.42 -0.53
CA THR A 20 17.74 -3.44 -0.41
C THR A 20 18.46 -3.36 -1.76
N GLY A 21 17.73 -3.21 -2.87
CA GLY A 21 18.30 -3.08 -4.22
C GLY A 21 18.79 -4.40 -4.84
N ASP A 22 18.60 -5.53 -4.15
CA ASP A 22 18.82 -6.88 -4.68
C ASP A 22 17.71 -7.28 -5.66
N THR A 23 18.09 -8.00 -6.73
CA THR A 23 17.23 -8.35 -7.87
C THR A 23 16.03 -9.24 -7.52
N ASN A 24 15.90 -9.71 -6.28
CA ASN A 24 14.68 -10.31 -5.76
C ASN A 24 13.64 -9.22 -5.50
N SER A 25 13.04 -8.77 -6.60
CA SER A 25 11.88 -7.89 -6.61
C SER A 25 10.82 -8.49 -5.69
N GLY A 26 10.51 -7.80 -4.59
CA GLY A 26 9.40 -8.18 -3.71
C GLY A 26 8.11 -8.28 -4.51
N ARG A 27 7.16 -9.08 -4.03
CA ARG A 27 5.87 -9.26 -4.68
C ARG A 27 4.77 -8.90 -3.71
N VAL A 28 3.96 -7.92 -4.08
CA VAL A 28 2.68 -7.65 -3.42
C VAL A 28 1.66 -8.55 -4.08
N LEU A 29 1.04 -9.42 -3.29
CA LEU A 29 0.01 -10.34 -3.75
C LEU A 29 -1.36 -9.65 -3.75
N PRO A 30 -2.28 -10.04 -4.65
CA PRO A 30 -3.62 -9.48 -4.68
C PRO A 30 -4.42 -9.96 -3.46
N ASP A 31 -4.45 -9.13 -2.41
CA ASP A 31 -5.15 -9.41 -1.15
C ASP A 31 -6.52 -8.70 -1.06
N GLY A 32 -6.88 -7.91 -2.07
CA GLY A 32 -8.12 -7.14 -2.12
C GLY A 32 -8.19 -5.98 -1.12
N CYS A 33 -7.11 -5.72 -0.39
CA CYS A 33 -7.01 -4.60 0.54
C CYS A 33 -6.65 -3.31 -0.20
N MET A 34 -6.82 -2.19 0.49
CA MET A 34 -6.32 -0.89 0.05
C MET A 34 -5.32 -0.40 1.06
N ASP A 35 -4.27 0.26 0.59
CA ASP A 35 -3.19 0.76 1.43
C ASP A 35 -2.97 2.26 1.18
N LEU A 36 -2.78 3.04 2.26
CA LEU A 36 -2.19 4.37 2.17
C LEU A 36 -0.67 4.23 2.34
N LEU A 37 0.08 4.55 1.29
CA LEU A 37 1.51 4.37 1.22
C LEU A 37 2.23 5.70 1.46
N TRP A 38 3.34 5.64 2.17
CA TRP A 38 4.29 6.73 2.35
C TRP A 38 5.66 6.33 1.85
N HIS A 39 6.22 7.15 0.97
CA HIS A 39 7.55 6.95 0.38
C HIS A 39 8.12 8.31 -0.05
N GLU A 40 9.34 8.63 0.38
CA GLU A 40 10.10 9.83 -0.03
C GLU A 40 9.29 11.14 0.00
N GLY A 41 8.53 11.37 1.07
CA GLY A 41 7.75 12.61 1.24
C GLY A 41 6.39 12.61 0.54
N ARG A 42 6.01 11.53 -0.14
CA ARG A 42 4.76 11.42 -0.91
C ARG A 42 3.79 10.43 -0.29
N LEU A 43 2.51 10.74 -0.37
CA LEU A 43 1.42 9.84 -0.04
C LEU A 43 0.82 9.27 -1.32
N LEU A 44 0.66 7.95 -1.38
CA LEU A 44 -0.03 7.29 -2.48
C LEU A 44 -1.17 6.44 -1.95
N VAL A 45 -2.27 6.38 -2.69
CA VAL A 45 -3.33 5.40 -2.45
C VAL A 45 -3.13 4.22 -3.38
N ALA A 46 -2.87 3.05 -2.81
CA ALA A 46 -2.93 1.78 -3.53
C ALA A 46 -4.33 1.20 -3.41
N GLY A 47 -5.02 1.07 -4.55
CA GLY A 47 -6.29 0.38 -4.59
C GLY A 47 -6.14 -1.14 -4.56
N PRO A 48 -7.26 -1.87 -4.55
CA PRO A 48 -7.24 -3.32 -4.49
C PRO A 48 -6.67 -3.92 -5.77
N ASP A 49 -5.75 -4.86 -5.59
CA ASP A 49 -5.09 -5.55 -6.68
C ASP A 49 -5.87 -6.79 -7.11
N THR A 50 -6.00 -6.96 -8.43
CA THR A 50 -6.46 -8.20 -9.06
C THR A 50 -5.31 -9.09 -9.50
N ARG A 51 -4.09 -8.55 -9.56
CA ARG A 51 -2.87 -9.25 -9.97
C ARG A 51 -1.72 -8.88 -9.05
N ALA A 52 -0.72 -9.73 -8.97
CA ALA A 52 0.46 -9.43 -8.19
C ALA A 52 1.26 -8.26 -8.77
N HIS A 53 1.72 -7.34 -7.92
CA HIS A 53 2.60 -6.25 -8.29
C HIS A 53 4.04 -6.56 -7.86
N LEU A 54 4.97 -6.32 -8.77
CA LEU A 54 6.40 -6.44 -8.47
C LEU A 54 6.89 -5.12 -7.88
N THR A 55 7.50 -5.21 -6.71
CA THR A 55 8.19 -4.10 -6.06
C THR A 55 9.68 -4.27 -6.34
N GLY A 56 10.25 -3.33 -7.08
CA GLY A 56 11.68 -3.28 -7.37
C GLY A 56 12.12 -1.82 -7.52
N GLY A 57 13.42 -1.61 -7.65
CA GLY A 57 14.00 -0.29 -7.78
C GLY A 57 15.11 -0.04 -6.78
N GLU A 58 15.51 1.22 -6.68
CA GLU A 58 16.56 1.66 -5.78
C GLU A 58 16.24 1.37 -4.31
N PRO A 59 17.27 1.16 -3.48
CA PRO A 59 17.09 0.99 -2.05
C PRO A 59 16.22 2.10 -1.46
N SER A 60 15.11 1.73 -0.84
CA SER A 60 14.12 2.68 -0.33
C SER A 60 13.31 2.08 0.80
N THR A 61 12.79 2.93 1.68
CA THR A 61 11.89 2.49 2.75
C THR A 61 10.48 2.96 2.47
N TRP A 62 9.55 2.02 2.56
CA TRP A 62 8.13 2.23 2.41
C TRP A 62 7.45 2.01 3.76
N ALA A 63 6.46 2.84 4.07
CA ALA A 63 5.50 2.57 5.12
C ALA A 63 4.11 2.53 4.50
N GLY A 64 3.24 1.65 4.99
CA GLY A 64 1.88 1.57 4.51
C GLY A 64 0.88 1.31 5.63
N LEU A 65 -0.27 1.96 5.53
CA LEU A 65 -1.43 1.71 6.37
C LEU A 65 -2.40 0.85 5.57
N ARG A 66 -2.45 -0.45 5.87
CA ARG A 66 -3.36 -1.40 5.25
C ARG A 66 -4.71 -1.33 5.91
N PHE A 67 -5.72 -0.97 5.15
CA PHE A 67 -7.09 -0.88 5.62
C PHE A 67 -7.80 -2.22 5.49
N GLY A 68 -8.58 -2.58 6.50
CA GLY A 68 -9.54 -3.68 6.40
C GLY A 68 -10.59 -3.40 5.32
N PRO A 69 -11.29 -4.45 4.84
CA PRO A 69 -12.29 -4.32 3.79
C PRO A 69 -13.33 -3.21 4.08
N GLY A 70 -13.55 -2.33 3.11
CA GLY A 70 -14.52 -1.24 3.19
C GLY A 70 -14.04 0.02 3.94
N THR A 71 -12.96 -0.05 4.71
CA THR A 71 -12.47 1.11 5.50
C THR A 71 -11.88 2.21 4.62
N ALA A 72 -10.99 1.89 3.68
CA ALA A 72 -10.38 2.92 2.83
C ALA A 72 -11.39 3.64 1.93
N PRO A 73 -12.33 2.94 1.24
CA PRO A 73 -13.36 3.61 0.45
C PRO A 73 -14.22 4.56 1.27
N ALA A 74 -14.58 4.17 2.50
CA ALA A 74 -15.37 5.01 3.40
C ALA A 74 -14.61 6.27 3.84
N LEU A 75 -13.30 6.15 4.09
CA LEU A 75 -12.45 7.28 4.49
C LEU A 75 -12.12 8.23 3.32
N LEU A 76 -11.87 7.68 2.14
CA LEU A 76 -11.47 8.46 0.97
C LEU A 76 -12.66 9.03 0.19
N GLY A 77 -13.88 8.53 0.42
CA GLY A 77 -15.07 8.92 -0.34
C GLY A 77 -15.07 8.42 -1.78
N VAL A 78 -14.19 7.48 -2.12
CA VAL A 78 -14.03 6.92 -3.47
C VAL A 78 -14.30 5.41 -3.43
N PRO A 79 -15.21 4.89 -4.26
CA PRO A 79 -15.42 3.44 -4.39
C PRO A 79 -14.12 2.70 -4.74
N ALA A 80 -13.87 1.57 -4.07
CA ALA A 80 -12.63 0.78 -4.25
C ALA A 80 -12.34 0.42 -5.72
N HIS A 81 -13.39 0.18 -6.52
CA HIS A 81 -13.25 -0.24 -7.91
C HIS A 81 -12.69 0.85 -8.83
N GLU A 82 -12.79 2.13 -8.45
CA GLU A 82 -12.21 3.25 -9.22
C GLU A 82 -10.68 3.30 -9.12
N LEU A 83 -10.15 2.76 -8.03
CA LEU A 83 -8.71 2.67 -7.75
C LEU A 83 -8.15 1.26 -7.96
N ARG A 84 -8.97 0.30 -8.38
CA ARG A 84 -8.55 -1.09 -8.62
C ARG A 84 -7.34 -1.15 -9.56
N ASP A 85 -6.34 -1.92 -9.17
CA ASP A 85 -5.04 -2.07 -9.86
C ASP A 85 -4.24 -0.77 -10.04
N ARG A 86 -4.57 0.31 -9.31
CA ARG A 86 -3.93 1.63 -9.44
C ARG A 86 -3.19 2.03 -8.17
N ARG A 87 -2.13 2.81 -8.37
CA ARG A 87 -1.48 3.62 -7.33
C ARG A 87 -1.59 5.06 -7.79
N VAL A 88 -2.25 5.89 -7.00
CA VAL A 88 -2.51 7.29 -7.34
C VAL A 88 -1.86 8.15 -6.29
N ASP A 89 -1.22 9.26 -6.68
CA ASP A 89 -0.73 10.22 -5.70
C ASP A 89 -1.94 10.83 -4.98
N LEU A 90 -1.87 10.97 -3.66
CA LEU A 90 -2.99 11.51 -2.89
C LEU A 90 -3.28 12.98 -3.24
N THR A 91 -2.31 13.68 -3.85
CA THR A 91 -2.48 15.09 -4.24
C THR A 91 -3.09 15.30 -5.63
N ASP A 92 -3.27 14.23 -6.41
CA ASP A 92 -3.93 14.28 -7.73
C ASP A 92 -5.46 14.44 -7.58
#